data_AF-H2BXQ6-F1
#
_entry.id   AF-H2BXQ6-F1
#
_cell.length_a   1.000
_cell.length_b   1.000
_cell.length_c   1.000
_cell.angle_alpha   90.00
_cell.angle_beta   90.00
_cell.angle_gamma   90.00
#
_symmetry.space_group_name_H-M   'P 1'
#
loop_
_entity.id
_entity.type
_entity.pdbx_description
1 polymer ?
#
loop_
_entity_poly.entity_id
_entity_poly.type
_entity_poly.pdbx_seq_one_letter_code
_entity_poly.pdbx_strand_id
1 'polypeptide(L)' 'MAFGQEIGALKDHINVVDKDLNLIRNKGRMTFLETPGENFSRIIHDYSDQRKGFIVWKSALEERLF' A
#
# COMPACT_ATOMS: atom_id res chain seq x y z
N MET A 1 -26.52 -5.80 -17.72
CA MET A 1 -25.24 -5.23 -18.21
C MET A 1 -24.21 -4.97 -17.11
N ALA A 2 -24.58 -4.84 -15.82
CA ALA A 2 -23.65 -4.63 -14.71
C ALA A 2 -22.67 -5.80 -14.43
N PHE A 3 -23.16 -7.04 -14.43
CA PHE A 3 -22.36 -8.24 -14.10
C PHE A 3 -21.13 -8.46 -15.02
N GLY A 4 -21.24 -8.10 -16.31
CA GLY A 4 -20.14 -8.24 -17.26
C GLY A 4 -19.01 -7.22 -17.02
N GLN A 5 -19.35 -6.03 -16.54
CA GLN A 5 -18.38 -5.01 -16.17
C GLN A 5 -17.65 -5.37 -14.87
N GLU A 6 -18.34 -5.96 -13.89
CA GLU A 6 -17.74 -6.43 -12.63
C GLU A 6 -16.70 -7.54 -12.86
N ILE A 7 -16.97 -8.47 -13.78
CA ILE A 7 -16.01 -9.52 -14.18
C ILE A 7 -14.79 -8.93 -14.89
N GLY A 8 -15.00 -7.90 -15.72
CA GLY A 8 -13.91 -7.17 -16.37
C GLY A 8 -12.98 -6.51 -15.35
N ALA A 9 -13.57 -5.74 -14.43
CA ALA A 9 -12.83 -5.09 -13.35
C ALA A 9 -12.07 -6.10 -12.47
N LEU A 10 -12.67 -7.25 -12.16
CA LEU A 10 -11.98 -8.30 -11.40
C LEU A 10 -10.74 -8.82 -12.11
N LYS A 11 -10.83 -9.08 -13.43
CA LYS A 11 -9.67 -9.52 -14.22
C LYS A 11 -8.57 -8.47 -14.24
N ASP A 12 -8.93 -7.21 -14.38
CA ASP A 12 -7.98 -6.11 -14.37
C ASP A 12 -7.26 -6.01 -13.02
N HIS A 13 -7.98 -6.14 -11.90
CA HIS A 13 -7.38 -6.16 -10.57
C HIS A 13 -6.45 -7.36 -10.35
N ILE A 14 -6.82 -8.55 -10.83
CA ILE A 14 -5.94 -9.74 -10.76
C ILE A 14 -4.65 -9.49 -11.55
N ASN A 15 -4.73 -8.87 -12.73
CA ASN A 15 -3.55 -8.54 -13.53
C ASN A 15 -2.64 -7.52 -12.85
N VAL A 16 -3.21 -6.56 -12.10
CA VAL A 16 -2.42 -5.61 -11.30
C VAL A 16 -1.65 -6.37 -10.20
N VAL A 17 -2.33 -7.25 -9.46
CA VAL A 17 -1.69 -8.07 -8.42
C VAL A 17 -0.56 -8.92 -8.99
N ASP A 18 -0.77 -9.58 -10.13
CA ASP A 18 0.27 -10.39 -10.75
C ASP A 18 1.50 -9.57 -11.17
N LYS A 19 1.29 -8.35 -11.69
CA LYS A 19 2.39 -7.42 -12.00
C LYS A 19 3.17 -7.01 -10.75
N ASP A 20 2.47 -6.71 -9.66
CA ASP A 20 3.09 -6.34 -8.39
C ASP A 20 3.91 -7.50 -7.81
N LEU A 21 3.37 -8.73 -7.86
CA LEU A 21 4.09 -9.93 -7.43
C LEU A 21 5.33 -10.18 -8.29
N ASN A 22 5.23 -10.00 -9.60
CA ASN A 22 6.38 -10.11 -10.50
C ASN A 22 7.42 -9.02 -10.24
N LEU A 23 7.02 -7.79 -9.91
CA LEU A 23 7.94 -6.73 -9.51
C LEU A 23 8.70 -7.10 -8.23
N ILE A 24 7.98 -7.55 -7.20
CA ILE A 24 8.58 -7.97 -5.93
C ILE A 24 9.54 -9.15 -6.14
N ARG A 25 9.13 -10.15 -6.93
CA ARG A 25 9.93 -11.36 -7.20
C ARG A 25 11.24 -11.04 -7.91
N ASN A 26 11.22 -10.12 -8.87
CA ASN A 26 12.36 -9.87 -9.75
C ASN A 26 13.23 -8.69 -9.30
N LYS A 27 12.66 -7.70 -8.63
CA LYS A 27 13.34 -6.45 -8.22
C LYS A 27 13.36 -6.22 -6.71
N GLY A 28 12.79 -7.15 -5.94
CA GLY A 28 12.74 -7.08 -4.49
C GLY A 28 11.62 -6.19 -3.96
N ARG A 29 11.31 -6.40 -2.67
CA ARG A 29 10.26 -5.67 -1.94
C ARG A 29 10.52 -4.17 -1.90
N MET A 30 11.77 -3.73 -1.77
CA MET A 30 12.07 -2.30 -1.61
C MET A 30 11.62 -1.50 -2.83
N THR A 31 11.91 -2.00 -4.03
CA THR A 31 11.48 -1.38 -5.30
C THR A 31 9.97 -1.15 -5.35
N PHE A 32 9.17 -2.17 -5.02
CA PHE A 32 7.70 -2.04 -4.94
C PHE A 32 7.26 -0.99 -3.91
N LEU A 33 7.92 -0.99 -2.75
CA LEU A 33 7.61 -0.07 -1.66
C LEU A 33 8.01 1.39 -1.94
N GLU A 34 8.95 1.62 -2.86
CA GLU A 34 9.43 2.95 -3.30
C GLU A 34 8.66 3.49 -4.52
N THR A 35 7.79 2.68 -5.13
CA THR A 35 6.85 3.11 -6.18
C THR A 35 5.40 3.14 -5.66
N PRO A 36 5.07 4.00 -4.68
CA PRO A 36 3.70 4.10 -4.18
C PRO A 36 2.76 4.62 -5.28
N GLY A 37 1.60 3.98 -5.44
CA GLY A 37 0.52 4.51 -6.28
C GLY A 37 -0.02 5.84 -5.72
N GLU A 38 -0.77 6.59 -6.54
CA GLU A 38 -1.23 7.96 -6.22
C GLU A 38 -1.94 8.11 -4.87
N ASN A 39 -2.55 7.04 -4.34
CA ASN A 39 -3.30 7.05 -3.07
C ASN A 39 -2.66 6.19 -1.96
N PHE A 40 -1.39 5.80 -2.11
CA PHE A 40 -0.71 5.01 -1.09
C PHE A 40 0.13 5.90 -0.17
N SER A 41 -0.18 5.83 1.14
CA SER A 41 0.62 6.45 2.19
C SER A 41 1.13 5.37 3.13
N ARG A 42 2.43 5.38 3.42
CA ARG A 42 3.02 4.52 4.45
C ARG A 42 3.27 5.33 5.71
N ILE A 43 2.70 4.87 6.81
CA ILE A 43 3.08 5.34 8.15
C ILE A 43 3.86 4.21 8.81
N ILE A 44 5.09 4.50 9.23
CA ILE A 44 5.95 3.52 9.89
C ILE A 44 5.61 3.50 11.38
N HIS A 45 5.36 2.30 11.90
CA HIS A 45 5.21 2.06 13.32
C HIS A 45 6.55 1.56 13.87
N ASP A 46 7.25 2.41 14.61
CA ASP A 46 8.41 1.99 15.41
C ASP A 46 8.05 2.03 16.88
N TYR A 47 7.88 0.85 17.49
CA TYR A 47 7.55 0.69 18.91
C TYR A 47 8.76 0.21 19.74
N SER A 48 9.99 0.42 19.27
CA SER A 48 11.20 0.17 20.07
C SER A 48 11.16 0.90 21.41
N ASP A 49 10.57 2.09 21.44
CA ASP A 49 10.05 2.77 22.63
C ASP A 49 8.53 2.87 22.48
N GLN A 50 7.78 2.21 23.36
CA GLN A 50 6.33 2.11 23.26
C GLN A 50 5.64 3.49 23.32
N ARG A 51 6.10 4.40 24.19
CA ARG A 51 5.46 5.70 24.39
C ARG A 51 5.79 6.64 23.24
N LYS A 52 7.06 6.70 22.86
CA LYS A 52 7.53 7.51 21.75
C LYS A 52 6.94 7.03 20.42
N GLY A 53 6.91 5.72 20.21
CA GLY A 53 6.37 5.08 19.01
C GLY A 53 4.91 5.41 18.78
N PHE A 54 4.09 5.36 19.85
CA PHE A 54 2.68 5.74 19.76
C PHE A 54 2.50 7.21 19.36
N ILE A 55 3.26 8.14 19.97
CA ILE A 55 3.16 9.56 19.65
C ILE A 55 3.54 9.83 18.19
N VAL A 56 4.68 9.29 17.73
CA VAL A 56 5.16 9.48 16.36
C VAL A 56 4.18 8.92 15.35
N TRP A 57 3.68 7.70 15.59
CA TRP A 57 2.68 7.09 14.72
C TRP A 57 1.39 7.92 14.66
N LYS A 58 0.87 8.34 15.82
CA LYS A 58 -0.39 9.09 15.92
C LYS A 58 -0.28 10.42 15.17
N SER A 59 0.80 11.17 15.37
CA SER A 59 1.00 12.46 14.69
C SER A 59 1.09 12.30 13.18
N ALA A 60 1.82 11.29 12.68
CA ALA A 60 1.93 11.02 11.24
C ALA A 60 0.59 10.58 10.61
N LEU A 61 -0.29 9.93 11.39
CA LEU A 61 -1.64 9.61 10.96
C LEU A 61 -2.54 10.86 10.91
N GLU A 62 -2.46 11.70 11.95
CA GLU A 62 -3.26 12.93 12.03
C GLU A 62 -2.92 13.90 10.90
N GLU A 63 -1.64 14.09 10.55
CA GLU A 63 -1.20 14.93 9.40
C GLU A 63 -1.75 14.46 8.04
N ARG A 64 -2.17 13.20 7.92
CA ARG A 64 -2.76 12.67 6.68
C ARG A 64 -4.27 12.79 6.63
N LEU A 65 -4.92 12.83 7.79
CA LEU A 65 -6.37 12.89 7.91
C LEU A 65 -6.90 14.32 8.01
N PHE A 66 -6.05 15.27 8.44
CA PHE A 66 -6.39 16.67 8.69
C PHE A 66 -5.42 17.61 7.97
#